data_AF-A0AAD5YXD8-F1
#
_entry.id   AF-A0AAD5YXD8-F1
#
_cell.length_a   1.000
_cell.length_b   1.000
_cell.length_c   1.000
_cell.angle_alpha   90.00
_cell.angle_beta   90.00
_cell.angle_gamma   90.00
#
_symmetry.space_group_name_H-M   'P 1'
#
loop_
_entity.id
_entity.type
_entity.pdbx_description
1 polymer ?
#
loop_
_entity_poly.entity_id
_entity_poly.type
_entity_poly.pdbx_seq_one_letter_code
_entity_poly.pdbx_strand_id
1 'polypeptide(L)'
;MDPVRGGANRLDARQGFENSVDLIGSMTLPGPFYGVVLSLRYCLCVCSLCQSRPRKPHLRRHVIFSLIHSTILVIGATIYLALLTRASQINYIDNKDYPGGPAAFKQEVLYSRPLYYMCITMSFILGVLTLVVQIWRLWVFWSGTRYARTIKILSIVLFSAFIASGTIGIIIWSLPENPLSPAASAVITIGTYALGFANTVFVTLLVSMHLIIVRRRHLKLMESAWSLVTIVLVSAKYNPVNTFFNQCEKLVRIIAYFLVFYRISRGTAWTPQTKHHMTSLCWNREIGSSSTQIVTGHV
;
A
#
# COMPACT_ATOMS: atom_id res chain seq x y z
N MET A 1 -52.93 2.89 -10.33
CA MET A 1 -51.54 3.29 -9.97
C MET A 1 -50.78 2.01 -9.71
N ASP A 2 -50.08 1.52 -10.73
CA ASP A 2 -49.56 0.14 -10.74
C ASP A 2 -48.27 0.01 -9.91
N PRO A 3 -48.28 -0.79 -8.83
CA PRO A 3 -47.11 -0.99 -7.97
C PRO A 3 -45.95 -1.71 -8.70
N VAL A 4 -46.26 -2.43 -9.78
CA VAL A 4 -45.27 -3.17 -10.61
C VAL A 4 -44.34 -2.21 -11.35
N ARG A 5 -44.84 -1.06 -11.82
CA ARG A 5 -44.05 -0.05 -12.55
C ARG A 5 -43.07 0.69 -11.64
N GLY A 6 -43.43 0.84 -10.36
CA GLY A 6 -42.55 1.41 -9.34
C GLY A 6 -41.40 0.49 -8.92
N GLY A 7 -41.62 -0.83 -8.95
CA GLY A 7 -40.59 -1.84 -8.69
C GLY A 7 -39.54 -1.92 -9.78
N ALA A 8 -39.97 -1.95 -11.05
CA ALA A 8 -39.07 -1.98 -12.22
C ALA A 8 -38.15 -0.74 -12.26
N ASN A 9 -38.71 0.46 -12.12
CA ASN A 9 -37.93 1.70 -12.13
C ASN A 9 -36.88 1.77 -10.99
N ARG A 10 -37.16 1.17 -9.83
CA ARG A 10 -36.21 1.11 -8.70
C ARG A 10 -35.07 0.12 -8.95
N LEU A 11 -35.36 -1.01 -9.59
CA LEU A 11 -34.35 -2.00 -9.98
C LEU A 11 -33.43 -1.43 -11.06
N ASP A 12 -33.99 -0.75 -12.06
CA ASP A 12 -33.23 -0.11 -13.13
C ASP A 12 -32.31 1.00 -12.59
N ALA A 13 -32.82 1.83 -11.66
CA ALA A 13 -32.02 2.88 -11.02
C ALA A 13 -30.87 2.32 -10.18
N ARG A 14 -31.12 1.23 -9.44
CA ARG A 14 -30.09 0.55 -8.64
C ARG A 14 -29.01 -0.06 -9.54
N GLN A 15 -29.41 -0.72 -10.61
CA GLN A 15 -28.49 -1.37 -11.54
C GLN A 15 -27.66 -0.34 -12.32
N GLY A 16 -28.26 0.79 -12.70
CA GLY A 16 -27.55 1.93 -13.29
C GLY A 16 -26.50 2.53 -12.34
N PHE A 17 -26.83 2.65 -11.05
CA PHE A 17 -25.88 3.11 -10.03
C PHE A 17 -24.72 2.12 -9.83
N GLU A 18 -25.02 0.82 -9.68
CA GLU A 18 -24.01 -0.23 -9.51
C GLU A 18 -23.04 -0.28 -10.71
N ASN A 19 -23.56 -0.19 -11.94
CA ASN A 19 -22.76 -0.12 -13.17
C ASN A 19 -21.87 1.12 -13.22
N SER A 20 -22.38 2.28 -12.81
CA SER A 20 -21.62 3.54 -12.80
C SER A 20 -20.48 3.48 -11.79
N VAL A 21 -20.73 2.93 -10.60
CA VAL A 21 -19.71 2.77 -9.55
C VAL A 21 -18.63 1.76 -9.97
N ASP A 22 -19.02 0.63 -10.57
CA ASP A 22 -18.07 -0.37 -11.08
C ASP A 22 -17.18 0.21 -12.19
N LEU A 23 -17.77 0.97 -13.12
CA LEU A 23 -17.03 1.60 -14.21
C LEU A 23 -16.05 2.68 -13.71
N ILE A 24 -16.52 3.61 -12.88
CA ILE A 24 -15.66 4.68 -12.32
C ILE A 24 -14.57 4.07 -11.43
N GLY A 25 -14.93 3.08 -10.60
CA GLY A 25 -13.99 2.42 -9.70
C GLY A 25 -12.89 1.66 -10.44
N SER A 26 -13.24 0.99 -11.54
CA SER A 26 -12.29 0.19 -12.33
C SER A 26 -11.43 1.00 -13.31
N MET A 27 -11.91 2.14 -13.80
CA MET A 27 -11.18 2.93 -14.81
C MET A 27 -10.54 4.20 -14.24
N THR A 28 -11.26 4.95 -13.40
CA THR A 28 -10.83 6.29 -12.98
C THR A 28 -9.84 6.25 -11.83
N LEU A 29 -9.96 5.28 -10.91
CA LEU A 29 -9.02 5.17 -9.78
C LEU A 29 -7.65 4.62 -10.23
N PRO A 30 -7.53 3.51 -10.97
CA PRO A 30 -6.21 2.91 -11.21
C PRO A 30 -5.25 3.79 -12.01
N GLY A 31 -5.75 4.60 -12.95
CA GLY A 31 -4.92 5.44 -13.83
C GLY A 31 -4.06 6.48 -13.08
N PRO A 32 -4.66 7.41 -12.32
CA PRO A 32 -3.92 8.40 -11.52
C PRO A 32 -2.94 7.75 -10.54
N PHE A 33 -3.35 6.67 -9.88
CA PHE A 33 -2.49 5.97 -8.91
C PHE A 33 -1.31 5.27 -9.59
N TYR A 34 -1.51 4.68 -10.76
CA TYR A 34 -0.42 4.16 -11.58
C TYR A 34 0.56 5.27 -11.97
N GLY A 35 0.06 6.45 -12.36
CA GLY A 35 0.87 7.62 -12.64
C GLY A 35 1.74 8.05 -11.47
N VAL A 36 1.16 8.14 -10.26
CA VAL A 36 1.90 8.47 -9.03
C VAL A 36 3.00 7.45 -8.72
N VAL A 37 2.72 6.15 -8.89
CA VAL A 37 3.72 5.08 -8.69
C VAL A 37 4.87 5.22 -9.69
N LEU A 38 4.56 5.53 -10.95
CA LEU A 38 5.56 5.75 -12.00
C LEU A 38 6.43 6.98 -11.68
N SER A 39 5.82 8.10 -11.28
CA SER A 39 6.53 9.34 -10.91
C SER A 39 7.45 9.13 -9.71
N LEU A 40 6.98 8.45 -8.66
CA LEU A 40 7.80 8.15 -7.49
C LEU A 40 8.98 7.23 -7.83
N ARG A 41 8.75 6.24 -8.69
CA ARG A 41 9.82 5.38 -9.20
C ARG A 41 10.84 6.16 -10.01
N TYR A 42 10.41 7.06 -10.89
CA TYR A 42 11.30 7.93 -11.65
C TYR A 42 12.16 8.79 -10.72
N CYS A 43 11.56 9.42 -9.71
CA CYS A 43 12.28 10.17 -8.68
C CYS A 43 13.30 9.32 -7.92
N LEU A 44 12.97 8.07 -7.58
CA LEU A 44 13.89 7.14 -6.91
C LEU A 44 15.04 6.70 -7.82
N CYS A 45 14.79 6.45 -9.11
CA CYS A 45 15.83 6.16 -10.09
C CYS A 45 16.81 7.33 -10.19
N VAL A 46 16.29 8.55 -10.40
CA VAL A 46 17.11 9.77 -10.48
C VAL A 46 17.90 9.97 -9.18
N CYS A 47 17.27 9.83 -8.02
CA CYS A 47 17.96 9.95 -6.73
C CYS A 47 19.02 8.87 -6.52
N SER A 48 18.78 7.63 -6.97
CA SER A 48 19.76 6.55 -6.87
C SER A 48 20.98 6.81 -7.76
N LEU A 49 20.78 7.41 -8.93
CA LEU A 49 21.85 7.85 -9.82
C LEU A 49 22.63 9.03 -9.21
N CYS A 50 21.93 10.03 -8.66
CA CYS A 50 22.54 11.18 -7.99
C CYS A 50 23.27 10.79 -6.69
N GLN A 51 22.82 9.76 -5.98
CA GLN A 51 23.42 9.28 -4.72
C GLN A 51 24.47 8.18 -4.94
N SER A 52 24.69 7.73 -6.18
CA SER A 52 25.74 6.74 -6.50
C SER A 52 27.17 7.27 -6.34
N ARG A 53 27.37 8.42 -5.69
CA ARG A 53 28.66 8.80 -5.13
C ARG A 53 29.03 7.85 -3.97
N PRO A 54 30.27 7.38 -3.90
CA PRO A 54 30.64 6.11 -3.27
C PRO A 54 30.59 6.25 -1.76
N ARG A 55 29.44 5.97 -1.12
CA ARG A 55 29.37 6.04 0.34
C ARG A 55 29.20 4.71 1.06
N LYS A 56 28.45 3.69 0.59
CA LYS A 56 28.48 2.31 1.15
C LYS A 56 27.97 1.23 0.16
N PRO A 57 28.72 0.12 -0.08
CA PRO A 57 28.33 -0.93 -1.04
C PRO A 57 27.09 -1.74 -0.62
N HIS A 58 26.85 -1.90 0.68
CA HIS A 58 25.70 -2.65 1.20
C HIS A 58 24.36 -1.97 0.87
N LEU A 59 24.29 -0.62 0.98
CA LEU A 59 23.07 0.15 0.69
C LEU A 59 22.71 0.10 -0.80
N ARG A 60 23.71 0.08 -1.68
CA ARG A 60 23.55 -0.01 -3.14
C ARG A 60 22.84 -1.31 -3.56
N ARG A 61 23.17 -2.45 -2.95
CA ARG A 61 22.50 -3.74 -3.24
C ARG A 61 21.01 -3.71 -2.92
N HIS A 62 20.63 -3.15 -1.76
CA HIS A 62 19.21 -3.03 -1.36
C HIS A 62 18.40 -2.11 -2.29
N VAL A 63 19.01 -1.01 -2.74
CA VAL A 63 18.36 -0.08 -3.69
C VAL A 63 18.16 -0.73 -5.06
N ILE A 64 19.18 -1.40 -5.60
CA ILE A 64 19.10 -2.07 -6.91
C ILE A 64 18.03 -3.17 -6.89
N PHE A 65 18.02 -4.02 -5.85
CA PHE A 65 17.02 -5.07 -5.71
C PHE A 65 15.60 -4.49 -5.66
N SER A 66 15.39 -3.41 -4.89
CA SER A 66 14.10 -2.72 -4.83
C SER A 66 13.68 -2.11 -6.17
N LEU A 67 14.63 -1.60 -6.97
CA LEU A 67 14.34 -1.03 -8.30
C LEU A 67 13.92 -2.12 -9.29
N ILE A 68 14.65 -3.23 -9.36
CA ILE A 68 14.32 -4.37 -10.23
C ILE A 68 12.92 -4.88 -9.88
N HIS A 69 12.65 -5.12 -8.60
CA HIS A 69 11.34 -5.60 -8.17
C HIS A 69 10.20 -4.61 -8.51
N SER A 70 10.41 -3.31 -8.25
CA SER A 70 9.41 -2.29 -8.62
C SER A 70 9.15 -2.24 -10.13
N THR A 71 10.14 -2.64 -10.95
CA THR A 71 9.99 -2.75 -12.40
C THR A 71 9.02 -3.85 -12.79
N ILE A 72 9.21 -5.04 -12.20
CA ILE A 72 8.34 -6.19 -12.41
C ILE A 72 6.90 -5.87 -11.99
N LEU A 73 6.73 -5.22 -10.83
CA LEU A 73 5.41 -4.77 -10.36
C LEU A 73 4.72 -3.82 -11.35
N VAL A 74 5.44 -2.82 -11.86
CA VAL A 74 4.88 -1.87 -12.82
C VAL A 74 4.46 -2.56 -14.11
N ILE A 75 5.28 -3.47 -14.64
CA ILE A 75 4.95 -4.24 -15.85
C ILE A 75 3.68 -5.07 -15.64
N GLY A 76 3.61 -5.82 -14.54
CA GLY A 76 2.42 -6.61 -14.20
C GLY A 76 1.17 -5.74 -14.03
N ALA A 77 1.31 -4.57 -13.38
CA ALA A 77 0.22 -3.62 -13.19
C ALA A 77 -0.27 -3.04 -14.51
N THR A 78 0.62 -2.77 -15.47
CA THR A 78 0.25 -2.33 -16.83
C THR A 78 -0.59 -3.38 -17.53
N ILE A 79 -0.14 -4.65 -17.50
CA ILE A 79 -0.85 -5.76 -18.15
C ILE A 79 -2.23 -5.95 -17.52
N TYR A 80 -2.30 -5.94 -16.18
CA TYR A 80 -3.58 -6.01 -15.47
C TYR A 80 -4.54 -4.88 -15.88
N LEU A 81 -4.05 -3.63 -15.93
CA LEU A 81 -4.86 -2.48 -16.31
C LEU A 81 -5.35 -2.57 -17.76
N ALA A 82 -4.50 -3.07 -18.68
CA ALA A 82 -4.87 -3.30 -20.06
C ALA A 82 -5.97 -4.37 -20.19
N LEU A 83 -5.84 -5.49 -19.46
CA LEU A 83 -6.85 -6.54 -19.42
C LEU A 83 -8.17 -6.04 -18.83
N LEU A 84 -8.11 -5.28 -17.73
CA LEU A 84 -9.28 -4.69 -17.08
C LEU A 84 -10.01 -3.68 -17.98
N THR A 85 -9.24 -2.85 -18.71
CA THR A 85 -9.79 -1.89 -19.68
C THR A 85 -10.48 -2.63 -20.81
N ARG A 86 -9.86 -3.69 -21.35
CA ARG A 86 -10.48 -4.50 -22.41
C ARG A 86 -11.74 -5.22 -21.92
N ALA A 87 -11.72 -5.77 -20.70
CA ALA A 87 -12.90 -6.38 -20.08
C ALA A 87 -14.05 -5.36 -19.98
N SER A 88 -13.74 -4.14 -19.53
CA SER A 88 -14.73 -3.07 -19.36
C SER A 88 -15.29 -2.61 -20.70
N GLN A 89 -14.47 -2.49 -21.74
CA GLN A 89 -14.93 -2.17 -23.10
C GLN A 89 -15.94 -3.21 -23.61
N ILE A 90 -15.61 -4.50 -23.51
CA ILE A 90 -16.50 -5.58 -23.96
C ILE A 90 -17.83 -5.55 -23.19
N ASN A 91 -17.76 -5.29 -21.88
CA ASN A 91 -18.92 -5.28 -21.01
C ASN A 91 -19.86 -4.09 -21.25
N TYR A 92 -19.29 -2.89 -21.36
CA TYR A 92 -20.07 -1.64 -21.34
C TYR A 92 -20.28 -1.01 -22.73
N ILE A 93 -19.41 -1.30 -23.70
CA ILE A 93 -19.48 -0.73 -25.06
C ILE A 93 -20.01 -1.79 -26.02
N ASP A 94 -19.32 -2.93 -26.15
CA ASP A 94 -19.63 -3.92 -27.19
C ASP A 94 -20.96 -4.66 -26.94
N ASN A 95 -21.36 -4.81 -25.67
CA ASN A 95 -22.55 -5.57 -25.28
C ASN A 95 -23.53 -4.74 -24.43
N LYS A 96 -23.63 -3.44 -24.74
CA LYS A 96 -24.52 -2.51 -24.01
C LYS A 96 -25.99 -2.97 -24.01
N ASP A 97 -26.46 -3.50 -25.14
CA ASP A 97 -27.87 -3.83 -25.38
C ASP A 97 -28.23 -5.26 -24.95
N TYR A 98 -27.37 -5.93 -24.18
CA TYR A 98 -27.65 -7.27 -23.67
C TYR A 98 -28.90 -7.26 -22.77
N PRO A 99 -29.82 -8.25 -22.90
CA PRO A 99 -31.00 -8.32 -22.04
C PRO A 99 -30.57 -8.43 -20.57
N GLY A 100 -31.05 -7.52 -19.71
CA GLY A 100 -30.60 -7.39 -18.30
C GLY A 100 -29.37 -6.50 -18.10
N GLY A 101 -28.84 -5.89 -19.17
CA GLY A 101 -27.78 -4.88 -19.15
C GLY A 101 -26.37 -5.42 -18.90
N PRO A 102 -25.37 -4.52 -18.78
CA PRO A 102 -23.96 -4.88 -18.63
C PRO A 102 -23.65 -5.74 -17.39
N ALA A 103 -24.45 -5.63 -16.32
CA ALA A 103 -24.27 -6.45 -15.13
C ALA A 103 -24.68 -7.91 -15.35
N ALA A 104 -25.76 -8.16 -16.09
CA ALA A 104 -26.19 -9.52 -16.44
C ALA A 104 -25.18 -10.17 -17.39
N PHE A 105 -24.73 -9.44 -18.42
CA PHE A 105 -23.69 -9.93 -19.34
C PHE A 105 -22.39 -10.30 -18.61
N LYS A 106 -21.99 -9.51 -17.61
CA LYS A 106 -20.80 -9.78 -16.78
C LYS A 106 -20.90 -11.14 -16.08
N GLN A 107 -22.05 -11.44 -15.50
CA GLN A 107 -22.28 -12.66 -14.73
C GLN A 107 -22.44 -13.89 -15.61
N GLU A 108 -23.17 -13.77 -16.71
CA GLU A 108 -23.57 -14.92 -17.55
C GLU A 108 -22.52 -15.28 -18.60
N VAL A 109 -21.82 -14.28 -19.16
CA VAL A 109 -20.94 -14.47 -20.32
C VAL A 109 -19.51 -14.09 -20.01
N LEU A 110 -19.27 -12.95 -19.36
CA LEU A 110 -17.89 -12.45 -19.17
C LEU A 110 -17.11 -13.32 -18.19
N TYR A 111 -17.73 -13.85 -17.13
CA TYR A 111 -17.07 -14.72 -16.16
C TYR A 111 -16.59 -16.05 -16.74
N SER A 112 -17.24 -16.55 -17.80
CA SER A 112 -16.82 -17.77 -18.49
C SER A 112 -15.75 -17.54 -19.56
N ARG A 113 -15.42 -16.28 -19.88
CA ARG A 113 -14.43 -15.96 -20.92
C ARG A 113 -12.99 -16.04 -20.41
N PRO A 114 -12.04 -16.48 -21.25
CA PRO A 114 -10.61 -16.59 -20.89
C PRO A 114 -10.02 -15.27 -20.38
N LEU A 115 -10.53 -14.14 -20.88
CA LEU A 115 -10.09 -12.80 -20.51
C LEU A 115 -10.28 -12.53 -19.00
N TYR A 116 -11.38 -13.00 -18.41
CA TYR A 116 -11.65 -12.82 -16.99
C TYR A 116 -10.67 -13.62 -16.11
N TYR A 117 -10.39 -14.87 -16.49
CA TYR A 117 -9.41 -15.71 -15.80
C TYR A 117 -7.99 -15.13 -15.86
N MET A 118 -7.59 -14.55 -17.00
CA MET A 118 -6.31 -13.83 -17.12
C MET A 118 -6.24 -12.62 -16.17
N CYS A 119 -7.35 -11.87 -16.03
CA CYS A 119 -7.44 -10.71 -15.15
C CYS A 119 -7.31 -11.10 -13.67
N ILE A 120 -8.04 -12.14 -13.22
CA ILE A 120 -7.94 -12.66 -11.85
C ILE A 120 -6.53 -13.17 -11.57
N THR A 121 -5.96 -13.96 -12.49
CA THR A 121 -4.62 -14.54 -12.31
C THR A 121 -3.56 -13.43 -12.20
N MET A 122 -3.63 -12.41 -13.05
CA MET A 122 -2.70 -11.28 -12.97
C MET A 122 -2.90 -10.47 -11.68
N SER A 123 -4.15 -10.27 -11.23
CA SER A 123 -4.44 -9.64 -9.95
C SER A 123 -3.83 -10.42 -8.78
N PHE A 124 -3.92 -11.75 -8.80
CA PHE A 124 -3.31 -12.62 -7.80
C PHE A 124 -1.78 -12.52 -7.80
N ILE A 125 -1.15 -12.58 -8.98
CA ILE A 125 0.31 -12.42 -9.12
C ILE A 125 0.76 -11.08 -8.56
N LEU A 126 0.04 -9.99 -8.85
CA LEU A 126 0.32 -8.68 -8.27
C LEU A 126 0.14 -8.66 -6.75
N GLY A 127 -0.88 -9.34 -6.22
CA GLY A 127 -1.07 -9.54 -4.79
C GLY A 127 0.13 -10.24 -4.14
N VAL A 128 0.62 -11.31 -4.75
CA VAL A 128 1.81 -12.04 -4.26
C VAL A 128 3.05 -11.14 -4.30
N LEU A 129 3.32 -10.49 -5.43
CA LEU A 129 4.50 -9.60 -5.58
C LEU A 129 4.47 -8.46 -4.55
N THR A 130 3.30 -7.86 -4.31
CA THR A 130 3.17 -6.78 -3.32
C THR A 130 3.37 -7.27 -1.88
N LEU A 131 2.85 -8.45 -1.51
CA LEU A 131 3.07 -9.03 -0.18
C LEU A 131 4.54 -9.41 0.05
N VAL A 132 5.24 -9.96 -0.95
CA VAL A 132 6.68 -10.27 -0.86
C VAL A 132 7.47 -9.02 -0.46
N VAL A 133 7.15 -7.89 -1.07
CA VAL A 133 7.80 -6.62 -0.75
C VAL A 133 7.50 -6.19 0.69
N GLN A 134 6.25 -6.30 1.13
CA GLN A 134 5.88 -5.94 2.50
C GLN A 134 6.64 -6.78 3.54
N ILE A 135 6.79 -8.09 3.28
CA ILE A 135 7.57 -9.01 4.14
C ILE A 135 9.06 -8.65 4.11
N TRP A 136 9.61 -8.35 2.93
CA TRP A 136 10.99 -7.90 2.82
C TRP A 136 11.25 -6.62 3.64
N ARG A 137 10.34 -5.64 3.58
CA ARG A 137 10.44 -4.44 4.44
C ARG A 137 10.45 -4.81 5.92
N LEU A 138 9.52 -5.67 6.35
CA LEU A 138 9.43 -6.10 7.75
C LEU A 138 10.73 -6.78 8.20
N TRP A 139 11.31 -7.60 7.33
CA TRP A 139 12.59 -8.26 7.57
C TRP A 139 13.74 -7.26 7.76
N VAL A 140 13.83 -6.24 6.90
CA VAL A 140 14.85 -5.18 7.01
C VAL A 140 14.72 -4.42 8.33
N PHE A 141 13.51 -3.99 8.69
CA PHE A 141 13.27 -3.18 9.89
C PHE A 141 13.49 -3.95 11.19
N TRP A 142 13.08 -5.21 11.27
CA TRP A 142 13.11 -5.97 12.51
C TRP A 142 14.41 -6.73 12.77
N SER A 143 15.39 -6.67 11.86
CA SER A 143 16.64 -7.45 11.94
C SER A 143 17.44 -7.30 13.25
N GLY A 144 17.22 -6.24 14.04
CA GLY A 144 17.96 -5.95 15.28
C GLY A 144 17.25 -6.21 16.62
N THR A 145 16.02 -6.76 16.66
CA THR A 145 15.26 -6.92 17.93
C THR A 145 15.01 -8.38 18.32
N ARG A 146 14.87 -8.66 19.62
CA ARG A 146 14.65 -10.04 20.13
C ARG A 146 13.33 -10.67 19.64
N TYR A 147 12.27 -9.87 19.47
CA TYR A 147 10.96 -10.32 18.97
C TYR A 147 10.90 -10.53 17.45
N ALA A 148 12.01 -10.28 16.74
CA ALA A 148 12.07 -10.41 15.29
C ALA A 148 11.77 -11.82 14.79
N ARG A 149 12.12 -12.86 15.56
CA ARG A 149 11.91 -14.25 15.13
C ARG A 149 10.41 -14.57 15.02
N THR A 150 9.63 -14.27 16.05
CA THR A 150 8.18 -14.55 16.09
C THR A 150 7.43 -13.80 15.00
N ILE A 151 7.72 -12.51 14.82
CA ILE A 151 7.06 -11.65 13.83
C ILE A 151 7.34 -12.13 12.39
N LYS A 152 8.58 -12.58 12.13
CA LYS A 152 8.96 -13.15 10.83
C LYS A 152 8.21 -14.44 10.54
N ILE A 153 8.17 -15.37 11.50
CA ILE A 153 7.47 -16.65 11.33
C ILE A 153 5.99 -16.40 11.06
N LEU A 154 5.34 -15.55 11.86
CA LEU A 154 3.92 -15.23 11.70
C LEU A 154 3.62 -14.62 10.31
N SER A 155 4.45 -13.70 9.83
CA SER A 155 4.25 -13.08 8.51
C SER A 155 4.44 -14.07 7.36
N ILE A 156 5.37 -15.04 7.51
CA ILE A 156 5.59 -16.10 6.53
C ILE A 156 4.40 -17.08 6.50
N VAL A 157 3.87 -17.46 7.68
CA VAL A 157 2.69 -18.34 7.78
C VAL A 157 1.46 -17.70 7.16
N LEU A 158 1.23 -16.42 7.43
CA LEU A 158 0.15 -15.66 6.82
C LEU A 158 0.30 -15.54 5.30
N PHE A 159 1.52 -15.38 4.81
CA PHE A 159 1.83 -15.34 3.38
C PHE A 159 1.61 -16.68 2.69
N SER A 160 2.05 -17.79 3.30
CA SER A 160 1.82 -19.13 2.75
C SER A 160 0.34 -19.48 2.71
N ALA A 161 -0.44 -19.07 3.73
CA ALA A 161 -1.89 -19.23 3.73
C ALA A 161 -2.56 -18.47 2.56
N PHE A 162 -2.10 -17.26 2.26
CA PHE A 162 -2.59 -16.49 1.12
C PHE A 162 -2.26 -17.14 -0.22
N ILE A 163 -1.02 -17.63 -0.39
CA ILE A 163 -0.62 -18.37 -1.60
C ILE A 163 -1.47 -19.63 -1.76
N ALA A 164 -1.59 -20.45 -0.71
CA ALA A 164 -2.34 -21.69 -0.76
C ALA A 164 -3.82 -21.46 -1.13
N SER A 165 -4.46 -20.50 -0.45
CA SER A 165 -5.85 -20.11 -0.71
C SER A 165 -6.03 -19.60 -2.15
N GLY A 166 -5.12 -18.75 -2.63
CA GLY A 166 -5.20 -18.21 -3.98
C GLY A 166 -4.93 -19.25 -5.07
N THR A 167 -3.97 -20.16 -4.87
CA THR A 167 -3.69 -21.24 -5.83
C THR A 167 -4.85 -22.22 -5.92
N ILE A 168 -5.47 -22.56 -4.78
CA ILE A 168 -6.67 -23.41 -4.75
C ILE A 168 -7.80 -22.73 -5.53
N GLY A 169 -8.02 -21.43 -5.30
CA GLY A 169 -8.99 -20.64 -6.06
C GLY A 169 -8.75 -20.73 -7.57
N ILE A 170 -7.54 -20.39 -8.04
CA ILE A 170 -7.21 -20.41 -9.48
C ILE A 170 -7.40 -21.79 -10.09
N ILE A 171 -7.01 -22.86 -9.40
CA ILE A 171 -7.21 -24.24 -9.87
C ILE A 171 -8.70 -24.52 -10.05
N ILE A 172 -9.52 -24.26 -9.03
CA ILE A 172 -10.98 -24.48 -9.09
C ILE A 172 -11.58 -23.75 -10.29
N TRP A 173 -11.24 -22.47 -10.48
CA TRP A 173 -11.75 -21.65 -11.58
C TRP A 173 -11.30 -22.12 -12.97
N SER A 174 -10.22 -22.91 -13.06
CA SER A 174 -9.68 -23.41 -14.32
C SER A 174 -10.26 -24.76 -14.75
N LEU A 175 -11.05 -25.43 -13.89
CA LEU A 175 -11.70 -26.68 -14.25
C LEU A 175 -12.95 -26.43 -15.14
N PRO A 176 -13.18 -27.23 -16.20
CA PRO A 176 -14.35 -27.10 -17.08
C PRO A 176 -15.68 -27.34 -16.34
N GLU A 177 -15.68 -28.28 -15.41
CA GLU A 177 -16.78 -28.54 -14.49
C GLU A 177 -16.35 -28.09 -13.10
N ASN A 178 -16.94 -26.99 -12.63
CA ASN A 178 -16.69 -26.52 -11.27
C ASN A 178 -17.27 -27.55 -10.28
N PRO A 179 -16.46 -28.28 -9.50
CA PRO A 179 -16.96 -29.30 -8.57
C PRO A 179 -17.65 -28.68 -7.35
N LEU A 180 -17.58 -27.36 -7.20
CA LEU A 180 -18.10 -26.61 -6.06
C LEU A 180 -19.33 -25.81 -6.48
N SER A 181 -20.27 -25.66 -5.55
CA SER A 181 -21.41 -24.78 -5.74
C SER A 181 -20.94 -23.32 -5.96
N PRO A 182 -21.68 -22.51 -6.74
CA PRO A 182 -21.35 -21.09 -6.96
C PRO A 182 -21.18 -20.29 -5.66
N ALA A 183 -21.89 -20.68 -4.60
CA ALA A 183 -21.76 -20.07 -3.28
C ALA A 183 -20.39 -20.39 -2.64
N ALA A 184 -19.92 -21.64 -2.74
CA ALA A 184 -18.64 -22.04 -2.18
C ALA A 184 -17.45 -21.36 -2.87
N SER A 185 -17.49 -21.21 -4.20
CA SER A 185 -16.44 -20.51 -4.96
C SER A 185 -16.37 -19.01 -4.62
N ALA A 186 -17.53 -18.37 -4.39
CA ALA A 186 -17.61 -17.00 -3.91
C ALA A 186 -16.97 -16.84 -2.52
N VAL A 187 -17.26 -17.75 -1.58
CA VAL A 187 -16.68 -17.74 -0.23
C VAL A 187 -15.16 -17.86 -0.27
N ILE A 188 -14.62 -18.78 -1.08
CA ILE A 188 -13.16 -18.95 -1.24
C ILE A 188 -12.51 -17.68 -1.81
N THR A 189 -13.19 -17.03 -2.76
CA THR A 189 -12.69 -15.81 -3.40
C THR A 189 -12.67 -14.64 -2.43
N ILE A 190 -13.78 -14.41 -1.73
CA ILE A 190 -13.88 -13.37 -0.70
C ILE A 190 -12.87 -13.64 0.42
N GLY A 191 -12.74 -14.90 0.87
CA GLY A 191 -11.79 -15.31 1.88
C GLY A 191 -10.34 -15.02 1.49
N THR A 192 -9.95 -15.36 0.25
CA THR A 192 -8.61 -15.08 -0.29
C THR A 192 -8.31 -13.59 -0.29
N TYR A 193 -9.24 -12.75 -0.77
CA TYR A 193 -9.05 -11.30 -0.79
C TYR A 193 -9.03 -10.69 0.61
N ALA A 194 -9.89 -11.17 1.52
CA ALA A 194 -9.91 -10.76 2.91
C ALA A 194 -8.60 -11.11 3.62
N LEU A 195 -8.04 -12.30 3.36
CA LEU A 195 -6.76 -12.74 3.90
C LEU A 195 -5.60 -11.89 3.36
N GLY A 196 -5.59 -11.58 2.06
CA GLY A 196 -4.60 -10.67 1.48
C GLY A 196 -4.67 -9.25 2.07
N PHE A 197 -5.87 -8.75 2.31
CA PHE A 197 -6.09 -7.47 2.98
C PHE A 197 -5.64 -7.51 4.45
N ALA A 198 -6.02 -8.54 5.20
CA ALA A 198 -5.62 -8.73 6.59
C ALA A 198 -4.09 -8.80 6.73
N ASN A 199 -3.42 -9.52 5.83
CA ASN A 199 -1.95 -9.58 5.79
C ASN A 199 -1.33 -8.20 5.59
N THR A 200 -1.87 -7.42 4.65
CA THR A 200 -1.39 -6.05 4.40
C THR A 200 -1.60 -5.15 5.62
N VAL A 201 -2.79 -5.19 6.23
CA VAL A 201 -3.08 -4.41 7.45
C VAL A 201 -2.17 -4.84 8.59
N PHE A 202 -1.97 -6.14 8.78
CA PHE A 202 -1.11 -6.68 9.83
C PHE A 202 0.35 -6.22 9.67
N VAL A 203 0.93 -6.38 8.47
CA VAL A 203 2.32 -5.96 8.22
C VAL A 203 2.48 -4.44 8.34
N THR A 204 1.52 -3.67 7.85
CA THR A 204 1.56 -2.20 7.97
C THR A 204 1.42 -1.72 9.41
N LEU A 205 0.57 -2.37 10.22
CA LEU A 205 0.47 -2.08 11.65
C LEU A 205 1.77 -2.38 12.38
N LEU A 206 2.43 -3.50 12.08
CA LEU A 206 3.74 -3.81 12.67
C LEU A 206 4.78 -2.75 12.30
N VAL A 207 4.93 -2.43 11.02
CA VAL A 207 5.88 -1.39 10.58
C VAL A 207 5.57 -0.05 11.24
N SER A 208 4.29 0.33 11.32
CA SER A 208 3.86 1.57 11.97
C SER A 208 4.13 1.56 13.48
N MET A 209 3.85 0.45 14.16
CA MET A 209 4.11 0.26 15.58
C MET A 209 5.60 0.41 15.89
N HIS A 210 6.49 -0.13 15.06
CA HIS A 210 7.93 0.07 15.22
C HIS A 210 8.34 1.53 15.09
N LEU A 211 7.84 2.21 14.05
CA LEU A 211 8.10 3.63 13.84
C LEU A 211 7.62 4.44 15.04
N ILE A 212 6.45 4.12 15.59
CA ILE A 212 5.91 4.77 16.78
C ILE A 212 6.74 4.45 18.02
N ILE A 213 7.18 3.21 18.25
CA ILE A 213 8.02 2.85 19.41
C ILE A 213 9.37 3.56 19.35
N VAL A 214 10.02 3.54 18.18
CA VAL A 214 11.28 4.26 17.95
C VAL A 214 11.07 5.76 18.14
N ARG A 215 9.99 6.32 17.59
CA ARG A 215 9.67 7.74 17.70
C ARG A 215 9.24 8.16 19.10
N ARG A 216 8.53 7.32 19.86
CA ARG A 216 8.13 7.57 21.27
C ARG A 216 9.34 7.59 22.19
N ARG A 217 10.40 6.83 21.89
CA ARG A 217 11.69 6.98 22.58
C ARG A 217 12.34 8.34 22.34
N HIS A 218 11.95 9.07 21.30
CA HIS A 218 12.47 10.39 20.95
C HIS A 218 11.47 11.55 21.16
N LEU A 219 10.18 11.28 21.33
CA LEU A 219 9.12 12.29 21.45
C LEU A 219 8.33 12.18 22.76
N LYS A 220 9.01 12.36 23.89
CA LYS A 220 8.37 12.74 25.15
C LYS A 220 7.83 14.20 25.16
N LEU A 221 7.67 14.85 23.99
CA LEU A 221 7.31 16.27 23.89
C LEU A 221 6.21 16.62 22.86
N MET A 222 5.62 15.67 22.11
CA MET A 222 4.67 15.99 21.02
C MET A 222 3.37 15.17 21.02
N GLU A 223 2.78 14.92 22.19
CA GLU A 223 1.45 14.26 22.27
C GLU A 223 0.29 15.15 21.81
N SER A 224 0.45 16.48 21.83
CA SER A 224 -0.62 17.43 21.47
C SER A 224 -1.07 17.35 20.00
N ALA A 225 -0.15 17.08 19.06
CA ALA A 225 -0.47 17.12 17.62
C ALA A 225 -1.27 15.89 17.12
N TRP A 226 -1.19 14.76 17.82
CA TRP A 226 -1.87 13.52 17.40
C TRP A 226 -3.35 13.49 17.77
N SER A 227 -3.72 14.16 18.86
CA SER A 227 -5.11 14.32 19.31
C SER A 227 -5.98 15.00 18.24
N LEU A 228 -5.47 16.08 17.64
CA LEU A 228 -6.20 16.89 16.65
C LEU A 228 -6.50 16.13 15.36
N VAL A 229 -5.56 15.31 14.88
CA VAL A 229 -5.75 14.51 13.64
C VAL A 229 -6.81 13.42 13.85
N THR A 230 -6.87 12.82 15.04
CA THR A 230 -7.87 11.80 15.37
C THR A 230 -9.28 12.37 15.50
N ILE A 231 -9.43 13.61 16.00
CA ILE A 231 -10.73 14.28 16.13
C ILE A 231 -11.32 14.62 14.74
N VAL A 232 -10.46 15.03 13.79
CA VAL A 232 -10.87 15.33 12.40
C VAL A 232 -11.27 14.07 11.62
N LEU A 233 -10.60 12.93 11.87
CA LEU A 233 -10.94 11.66 11.21
C LEU A 233 -12.25 11.04 11.73
N VAL A 234 -12.56 11.20 13.02
CA VAL A 234 -13.79 10.66 13.63
C VAL A 234 -15.03 11.47 13.23
N SER A 235 -14.89 12.77 12.96
CA SER A 235 -16.00 13.65 12.53
C SER A 235 -16.46 13.39 11.09
N ALA A 236 -15.70 12.67 10.27
CA ALA A 236 -16.04 12.38 8.87
C ALA A 236 -16.94 11.14 8.65
N LYS A 237 -17.40 10.48 9.72
CA LYS A 237 -18.03 9.14 9.70
C LYS A 237 -19.41 9.04 9.00
N TYR A 238 -20.02 10.16 8.58
CA TYR A 238 -21.42 10.18 8.08
C TYR A 238 -21.60 10.58 6.60
N ASN A 239 -20.55 10.61 5.75
CA ASN A 239 -20.65 11.07 4.35
C ASN A 239 -20.10 10.01 3.35
N PRO A 240 -20.48 10.02 2.05
CA PRO A 240 -19.98 9.10 1.01
C PRO A 240 -18.47 9.26 0.76
N VAL A 241 -17.89 10.32 1.32
CA VAL A 241 -16.46 10.54 1.56
C VAL A 241 -15.80 9.33 2.23
N ASN A 242 -16.48 8.59 3.11
CA ASN A 242 -15.92 7.41 3.79
C ASN A 242 -15.57 6.27 2.80
N THR A 243 -16.37 6.08 1.75
CA THR A 243 -16.10 5.07 0.70
C THR A 243 -14.91 5.48 -0.16
N PHE A 244 -14.79 6.77 -0.48
CA PHE A 244 -13.64 7.36 -1.18
C PHE A 244 -12.36 7.26 -0.33
N PHE A 245 -12.42 7.60 0.96
CA PHE A 245 -11.28 7.54 1.86
C PHE A 245 -10.83 6.10 2.14
N ASN A 246 -11.73 5.12 2.24
CA ASN A 246 -11.35 3.71 2.36
C ASN A 246 -10.62 3.17 1.11
N GLN A 247 -10.96 3.66 -0.09
CA GLN A 247 -10.24 3.34 -1.33
C GLN A 247 -8.88 4.06 -1.39
N CYS A 248 -8.84 5.35 -1.00
CA CYS A 248 -7.62 6.15 -0.95
C CYS A 248 -6.66 5.75 0.18
N GLU A 249 -7.13 5.16 1.29
CA GLU A 249 -6.31 4.74 2.44
C GLU A 249 -5.17 3.81 2.01
N LYS A 250 -5.48 2.85 1.12
CA LYS A 250 -4.51 1.89 0.59
C LYS A 250 -3.37 2.59 -0.17
N LEU A 251 -3.67 3.71 -0.81
CA LEU A 251 -2.77 4.44 -1.71
C LEU A 251 -2.02 5.57 -1.00
N VAL A 252 -2.65 6.24 -0.04
CA VAL A 252 -1.99 7.15 0.90
C VAL A 252 -0.93 6.40 1.70
N ARG A 253 -1.20 5.14 2.10
CA ARG A 253 -0.18 4.26 2.69
C ARG A 253 1.00 3.98 1.75
N ILE A 254 0.74 3.79 0.46
CA ILE A 254 1.79 3.57 -0.56
C ILE A 254 2.62 4.85 -0.78
N ILE A 255 2.00 6.03 -0.84
CA ILE A 255 2.70 7.31 -0.99
C ILE A 255 3.52 7.64 0.26
N ALA A 256 2.94 7.51 1.45
CA ALA A 256 3.66 7.67 2.71
C ALA A 256 4.83 6.69 2.81
N TYR A 257 4.64 5.46 2.32
CA TYR A 257 5.70 4.46 2.23
C TYR A 257 6.87 4.92 1.33
N PHE A 258 6.58 5.43 0.13
CA PHE A 258 7.62 5.95 -0.77
C PHE A 258 8.34 7.17 -0.20
N LEU A 259 7.64 8.05 0.52
CA LEU A 259 8.24 9.22 1.18
C LEU A 259 9.18 8.83 2.33
N VAL A 260 8.80 7.84 3.14
CA VAL A 260 9.68 7.31 4.20
C VAL A 260 10.90 6.61 3.60
N PHE A 261 10.70 5.81 2.55
CA PHE A 261 11.80 5.15 1.85
C PHE A 261 12.76 6.14 1.18
N TYR A 262 12.23 7.20 0.57
CA TYR A 262 13.00 8.33 0.03
C TYR A 262 13.85 9.01 1.11
N ARG A 263 13.32 9.15 2.33
CA ARG A 263 14.06 9.73 3.46
C ARG A 263 15.19 8.81 3.93
N ILE A 264 14.93 7.50 3.97
CA ILE A 264 15.94 6.49 4.33
C ILE A 264 17.03 6.40 3.26
N SER A 265 16.68 6.44 1.97
CA SER A 265 17.62 6.37 0.86
C SER A 265 18.54 7.59 0.80
N ARG A 266 18.03 8.78 1.14
CA ARG A 266 18.83 10.01 1.31
C ARG A 266 19.92 9.94 2.38
N GLY A 267 20.04 8.84 3.14
CA GLY A 267 21.11 8.69 4.13
C GLY A 267 20.96 9.62 5.33
N THR A 268 19.82 10.31 5.46
CA THR A 268 19.40 11.01 6.68
C THR A 268 18.75 10.05 7.69
N ALA A 269 19.08 8.77 7.59
CA ALA A 269 18.81 7.81 8.64
C ALA A 269 19.85 8.03 9.74
N TRP A 270 19.36 8.29 10.96
CA TRP A 270 20.11 8.53 12.19
C TRP A 270 21.36 7.65 12.27
N THR A 271 22.52 8.26 12.02
CA THR A 271 23.80 7.60 12.29
C THR A 271 24.12 7.78 13.78
N PRO A 272 24.74 6.79 14.44
CA PRO A 272 25.21 6.94 15.83
C PRO A 272 26.09 8.18 16.03
N GLN A 273 26.80 8.62 14.98
CA GLN A 273 27.62 9.83 14.96
C GLN A 273 26.81 11.13 15.13
N THR A 274 25.58 11.23 14.63
CA THR A 274 24.71 12.40 14.88
C THR A 274 24.30 12.49 16.35
N LYS A 275 24.21 11.34 17.03
CA LYS A 275 23.91 11.27 18.47
C LYS A 275 25.05 11.87 19.30
N HIS A 276 26.29 11.60 18.93
CA HIS A 276 27.47 12.16 19.61
C HIS A 276 27.65 13.67 19.38
N HIS A 277 27.38 14.16 18.17
CA HIS A 277 27.48 15.60 17.87
C HIS A 277 26.44 16.46 18.59
N MET A 278 25.27 15.92 18.93
CA MET A 278 24.27 16.65 19.71
C MET A 278 24.55 16.60 21.23
N THR A 279 25.21 15.55 21.73
CA THR A 279 25.68 15.49 23.13
C THR A 279 26.96 16.28 23.40
N SER A 280 27.73 16.63 22.36
CA SER A 280 28.94 17.46 22.50
C SER A 280 28.67 18.96 22.31
N LEU A 281 27.42 19.40 22.26
CA LEU A 281 27.07 20.80 22.55
C LEU A 281 27.32 21.04 24.05
N CYS A 282 28.59 21.06 24.44
CA CYS A 282 29.05 21.75 25.62
C CYS A 282 28.54 23.18 25.49
N TRP A 283 27.59 23.54 26.35
CA TRP A 283 27.31 24.93 26.66
C TRP A 283 28.62 25.51 27.16
N ASN A 284 29.30 26.25 26.29
CA ASN A 284 30.42 27.09 26.67
C ASN A 284 29.85 28.20 27.54
N ARG A 285 29.67 27.89 28.83
CA ARG A 285 29.34 28.87 29.85
C ARG A 285 30.63 29.62 30.08
N GLU A 286 30.80 30.72 29.35
CA GLU A 286 31.82 31.72 29.68
C GLU A 286 31.57 32.17 31.12
N ILE A 287 32.35 31.58 32.03
CA ILE A 287 32.57 32.11 33.36
C ILE A 287 33.46 33.32 33.12
N GLY A 288 32.85 34.51 33.11
CA GLY A 288 33.58 35.77 33.12
C GLY A 288 34.43 35.88 34.38
N SER A 289 35.68 35.45 34.28
CA SER A 289 36.73 35.74 35.24
C SER A 289 37.14 37.21 35.08
N SER A 290 36.55 38.09 35.89
CA SER A 290 37.13 39.41 36.14
C SER A 290 38.16 39.29 37.27
N SER A 291 39.36 38.84 36.90
CA SER A 291 40.55 38.94 37.74
C SER A 291 41.16 40.33 37.56
N THR A 292 40.86 41.24 38.47
CA THR A 292 41.54 42.54 38.58
C THR A 292 42.96 42.30 39.08
N GLN A 293 43.94 42.28 38.17
CA GLN A 293 45.36 42.37 38.51
C GLN A 293 45.68 43.82 38.89
N ILE A 294 46.00 44.06 40.17
CA ILE A 294 46.71 45.25 40.63
C ILE A 294 48.21 44.97 40.45
N VAL A 295 48.82 45.60 39.45
CA VAL A 295 50.28 45.61 39.26
C VAL A 295 50.82 46.90 39.86
N THR A 296 51.58 46.74 40.94
CA THR A 296 52.49 47.72 41.53
C THR A 296 53.74 47.89 40.66
N GLY A 297 54.22 49.12 40.48
CA GLY A 297 55.52 49.40 39.87
C GLY A 297 55.92 50.88 39.78
N HIS A 298 56.64 51.34 40.81
CA HIS A 298 57.73 52.35 40.86
C HIS A 298 57.68 53.65 40.02
N VAL A 299 57.75 54.81 40.71
CA VAL A 299 58.99 55.61 40.95
C VAL A 299 58.92 56.23 42.34
#